data_AF-U7Q198-F1
#
_entry.id   AF-U7Q198-F1
#
_cell.length_a   1.000
_cell.length_b   1.000
_cell.length_c   1.000
_cell.angle_alpha   90.00
_cell.angle_beta   90.00
_cell.angle_gamma   90.00
#
_symmetry.space_group_name_H-M   'P 1'
#
loop_
_entity.id
_entity.type
_entity.pdbx_description
1 polymer ?
#
loop_
_entity_poly.entity_id
_entity_poly.type
_entity_poly.pdbx_seq_one_letter_code
_entity_poly.pdbx_strand_id
1 'polypeptide(L)'
;MATPGAQISKRRKFVADGVFYAELNEFFQRELAEEGYSGVEVRVTPTVTDIIIRATHTQEVLGEQGRRIRELTSLIQKRFKFPENSVSLYAAKVQNRGLSAVAQCESLRYKLLNGLAVRRACYGVLRFIMESGAKGCEVVVSGKLRAARAKSMKFTDGFMIHSGQPAKDFIDSATRHVLLRQGVLGIKVKIMRGSDPEGKAGPQKSLPDSVTIIEPKEEQPVTQPISQDYGAKAAQQAAAAEAARAAEAAAAAPADEEAAPAEQYGGGAGAGVSGGGEQGLGSGGGIAPGSLAAPGIMMRNDNDDDNIIVLDHIPADVAGQSVGFLSGDALYDEPTVQVPMGIQFGGAYDVEHGNLQRW
;
A
#
# COMPACT_ATOMS: atom_id res chain seq x y z
N MET A 1 20.90 26.13 -1.90
CA MET A 1 20.32 26.82 -0.72
C MET A 1 18.98 27.38 -1.13
N ALA A 2 17.87 26.84 -0.61
CA ALA A 2 16.55 27.41 -0.80
C ALA A 2 16.19 28.19 0.46
N THR A 3 16.06 29.51 0.33
CA THR A 3 15.59 30.41 1.39
C THR A 3 14.13 30.08 1.68
N PRO A 4 13.72 29.84 2.95
CA PRO A 4 12.31 29.71 3.29
C PRO A 4 11.63 31.05 3.01
N GLY A 5 10.85 31.13 1.94
CA GLY A 5 10.24 32.38 1.44
C GLY A 5 10.42 32.65 -0.06
N ALA A 6 11.23 31.87 -0.78
CA ALA A 6 11.26 31.98 -2.23
C ALA A 6 9.97 31.37 -2.84
N GLN A 7 9.15 32.18 -3.51
CA GLN A 7 7.99 31.70 -4.25
C GLN A 7 8.45 30.86 -5.46
N ILE A 8 8.41 29.53 -5.31
CA ILE A 8 8.84 28.60 -6.36
C ILE A 8 7.68 28.38 -7.34
N SER A 9 7.97 28.43 -8.65
CA SER A 9 6.99 28.08 -9.69
C SER A 9 6.49 26.64 -9.54
N LYS A 10 5.22 26.35 -9.87
CA LYS A 10 4.65 24.99 -9.78
C LYS A 10 5.51 23.92 -10.46
N ARG A 11 6.05 24.20 -11.66
CA ARG A 11 6.94 23.28 -12.39
C ARG A 11 8.20 22.91 -11.59
N ARG A 12 8.85 23.91 -11.00
CA ARG A 12 10.04 23.70 -10.15
C ARG A 12 9.71 22.97 -8.85
N LYS A 13 8.52 23.20 -8.27
CA LYS A 13 8.05 22.47 -7.09
C LYS A 13 7.96 20.97 -7.36
N PHE A 14 7.26 20.55 -8.42
CA PHE A 14 7.14 19.14 -8.78
C PHE A 14 8.49 18.46 -9.04
N VAL A 15 9.42 19.16 -9.68
CA VAL A 15 10.77 18.64 -9.90
C VAL A 15 11.54 18.49 -8.59
N ALA A 16 11.44 19.46 -7.67
CA ALA A 16 12.07 19.37 -6.35
C ALA A 16 11.51 18.21 -5.53
N ASP A 17 10.19 18.03 -5.53
CA ASP A 17 9.52 16.91 -4.83
C ASP A 17 9.93 15.55 -5.42
N GLY A 18 10.08 15.46 -6.75
CA GLY A 18 10.57 14.26 -7.43
C GLY A 18 12.04 13.92 -7.09
N VAL A 19 12.90 14.95 -7.03
CA VAL A 19 14.31 14.79 -6.62
C VAL A 19 14.40 14.35 -5.16
N PHE A 20 13.57 14.94 -4.29
CA PHE A 20 13.46 14.55 -2.89
C PHE A 20 13.08 13.07 -2.73
N TYR A 21 12.06 12.61 -3.48
CA TYR A 21 11.66 11.20 -3.48
C TYR A 21 12.78 10.27 -3.97
N ALA A 22 13.49 10.66 -5.04
CA ALA A 22 14.59 9.86 -5.59
C ALA A 22 15.77 9.72 -4.61
N GLU A 23 16.18 10.82 -3.96
CA GLU A 23 17.27 10.82 -2.98
C GLU A 23 16.89 10.00 -1.74
N LEU A 24 15.65 10.14 -1.24
CA LEU A 24 15.15 9.32 -0.13
C LEU A 24 15.13 7.84 -0.47
N ASN A 25 14.59 7.46 -1.64
CA ASN A 25 14.50 6.07 -2.05
C ASN A 25 15.89 5.44 -2.20
N GLU A 26 16.87 6.18 -2.75
CA GLU A 26 18.26 5.71 -2.85
C GLU A 26 18.92 5.56 -1.47
N PHE A 27 18.72 6.52 -0.57
CA PHE A 27 19.24 6.48 0.79
C PHE A 27 18.74 5.24 1.54
N PHE A 28 17.42 5.02 1.58
CA PHE A 28 16.85 3.86 2.23
C PHE A 28 17.21 2.55 1.55
N GLN A 29 17.35 2.52 0.23
CA GLN A 29 17.78 1.32 -0.47
C GLN A 29 19.21 0.89 -0.09
N ARG A 30 20.09 1.83 0.25
CA ARG A 30 21.47 1.52 0.69
C ARG A 30 21.51 1.13 2.16
N GLU A 31 20.82 1.89 3.01
CA GLU A 31 20.85 1.73 4.46
C GLU A 31 20.00 0.57 4.96
N LEU A 32 18.83 0.35 4.33
CA LEU A 32 17.85 -0.68 4.71
C LEU A 32 17.90 -1.91 3.80
N ALA A 33 19.04 -2.15 3.16
CA ALA A 33 19.19 -3.25 2.22
C ALA A 33 19.03 -4.61 2.93
N GLU A 34 19.50 -4.75 4.17
CA GLU A 34 19.54 -6.01 4.94
C GLU A 34 18.16 -6.41 5.46
N GLU A 35 17.35 -5.42 5.82
CA GLU A 35 16.06 -5.54 6.50
C GLU A 35 14.90 -5.81 5.52
N GLY A 36 15.23 -5.90 4.23
CA GLY A 36 14.28 -6.16 3.14
C GLY A 36 13.41 -4.96 2.81
N TYR A 37 14.05 -3.82 2.54
CA TYR A 37 13.40 -2.65 1.95
C TYR A 37 12.64 -3.00 0.65
N SER A 38 11.43 -2.48 0.49
CA SER A 38 10.63 -2.65 -0.73
C SER A 38 10.27 -1.33 -1.42
N GLY A 39 10.21 -0.23 -0.68
CA GLY A 39 9.85 1.08 -1.22
C GLY A 39 9.40 2.05 -0.13
N VAL A 40 9.22 3.32 -0.53
CA VAL A 40 8.78 4.41 0.35
C VAL A 40 7.56 5.10 -0.24
N GLU A 41 6.66 5.53 0.63
CA GLU A 41 5.55 6.43 0.34
C GLU A 41 5.74 7.71 1.16
N VAL A 42 5.69 8.86 0.50
CA VAL A 42 5.80 10.16 1.16
C VAL A 42 4.42 10.81 1.11
N ARG A 43 3.86 11.13 2.28
CA ARG A 43 2.62 11.89 2.43
C ARG A 43 2.97 13.25 3.01
N VAL A 44 2.79 14.29 2.22
CA VAL A 44 3.11 15.65 2.63
C VAL A 44 1.83 16.30 3.18
N THR A 45 1.77 16.46 4.50
CA THR A 45 0.78 17.34 5.16
C THR A 45 1.45 18.70 5.35
N PRO A 46 0.72 19.84 5.26
CA PRO A 46 1.33 21.17 5.39
C PRO A 46 2.15 21.38 6.67
N THR A 47 1.79 20.69 7.76
CA THR A 47 2.47 20.77 9.05
C THR A 47 3.56 19.69 9.22
N VAL A 48 3.28 18.45 8.79
CA VAL A 48 4.14 17.28 9.02
C VAL A 48 4.26 16.46 7.74
N THR A 49 5.47 16.05 7.40
CA THR A 49 5.72 15.11 6.31
C THR A 49 5.84 13.70 6.89
N ASP A 50 4.89 12.86 6.52
CA ASP A 50 4.86 11.45 6.92
C ASP A 50 5.56 10.61 5.86
N ILE A 51 6.64 9.94 6.25
CA ILE A 51 7.41 9.06 5.38
C ILE A 51 7.17 7.61 5.84
N ILE A 52 6.47 6.84 5.01
CA ILE A 52 6.10 5.46 5.28
C ILE A 52 7.08 4.54 4.55
N ILE A 53 7.94 3.87 5.31
CA ILE A 53 8.90 2.88 4.83
C ILE A 53 8.20 1.53 4.74
N ARG A 54 8.15 0.94 3.54
CA ARG A 54 7.66 -0.42 3.34
C ARG A 54 8.82 -1.41 3.39
N ALA A 55 8.85 -2.26 4.41
CA ALA A 55 9.89 -3.27 4.61
C ALA A 55 9.29 -4.64 4.93
N THR A 56 10.07 -5.71 4.75
CA THR A 56 9.67 -7.06 5.16
C THR A 56 9.85 -7.29 6.66
N HIS A 57 10.97 -6.81 7.22
CA HIS A 57 11.32 -6.98 8.63
C HIS A 57 11.21 -5.63 9.37
N THR A 58 9.98 -5.26 9.77
CA THR A 58 9.73 -3.95 10.41
C THR A 58 10.44 -3.77 11.75
N GLN A 59 10.69 -4.86 12.49
CA GLN A 59 11.38 -4.81 13.78
C GLN A 59 12.84 -4.39 13.64
N GLU A 60 13.54 -4.87 12.60
CA GLU A 60 14.95 -4.53 12.34
C GLU A 60 15.10 -3.09 11.85
N VAL A 61 14.10 -2.56 11.13
CA VAL A 61 14.03 -1.13 10.74
C VAL A 61 13.82 -0.23 11.95
N LEU A 62 12.99 -0.65 12.91
CA LEU A 62 12.76 0.11 14.15
C LEU A 62 14.02 0.12 15.04
N GLY A 63 14.73 -1.01 15.10
CA GLY A 63 15.89 -1.21 15.95
C GLY A 63 15.55 -1.34 17.44
N GLU A 64 16.58 -1.41 18.27
CA GLU A 64 16.43 -1.54 19.73
C GLU A 64 15.68 -0.33 20.31
N GLN A 65 14.48 -0.56 20.88
CA GLN A 65 13.62 0.49 21.47
C GLN A 65 13.36 1.70 20.56
N GLY A 66 13.35 1.51 19.24
CA GLY A 66 13.16 2.60 18.28
C GLY A 66 14.39 3.48 18.08
N ARG A 67 15.58 3.05 18.49
CA ARG A 67 16.82 3.82 18.31
C ARG A 67 17.11 4.11 16.84
N ARG A 68 17.02 3.09 15.97
CA ARG A 68 17.36 3.22 14.56
C ARG A 68 16.43 4.17 13.81
N ILE A 69 15.12 4.11 14.09
CA ILE A 69 14.17 5.03 13.45
C ILE A 69 14.41 6.49 13.87
N ARG A 70 14.80 6.75 15.13
CA ARG A 70 15.14 8.11 15.59
C ARG A 70 16.42 8.63 14.93
N GLU A 71 17.41 7.77 14.73
CA GLU A 71 18.63 8.09 13.99
C GLU A 71 18.30 8.43 12.53
N LEU A 72 17.50 7.61 11.85
CA LEU A 72 17.03 7.87 10.49
C LEU A 72 16.25 9.19 10.38
N THR A 73 15.33 9.46 11.31
CA THR A 73 14.58 10.73 11.36
C THR A 73 15.55 11.91 11.49
N SER A 74 16.54 11.81 12.38
CA SER A 74 17.54 12.86 12.60
C SER A 74 18.41 13.11 11.37
N LEU A 75 18.80 12.07 10.66
CA LEU A 75 19.57 12.17 9.42
C LEU A 75 18.78 12.88 8.31
N ILE A 76 17.52 12.52 8.13
CA ILE A 76 16.63 13.12 7.12
C ILE A 76 16.37 14.60 7.46
N GLN A 77 16.07 14.91 8.73
CA GLN A 77 15.86 16.28 9.18
C GLN A 77 17.08 17.16 8.90
N LYS A 78 18.29 16.69 9.26
CA LYS A 78 19.54 17.44 9.03
C LYS A 78 19.90 17.56 7.54
N ARG A 79 19.68 16.52 6.75
CA ARG A 79 20.02 16.51 5.31
C ARG A 79 19.15 17.48 4.52
N PHE A 80 17.84 17.45 4.72
CA PHE A 80 16.88 18.27 3.98
C PHE A 80 16.57 19.60 4.65
N LYS A 81 17.13 19.85 5.85
CA LYS A 81 16.94 21.09 6.63
C LYS A 81 15.47 21.34 6.95
N PHE A 82 14.75 20.27 7.28
CA PHE A 82 13.38 20.38 7.79
C PHE A 82 13.39 21.00 9.20
N PRO A 83 12.35 21.77 9.57
CA PRO A 83 12.19 22.21 10.95
C PRO A 83 12.04 21.01 11.88
N GLU A 84 12.46 21.17 13.13
CA GLU A 84 12.31 20.14 14.16
C GLU A 84 10.84 19.71 14.27
N ASN A 85 10.60 18.41 14.49
CA ASN A 85 9.26 17.80 14.60
C ASN A 85 8.36 17.86 13.35
N SER A 86 8.89 18.27 12.18
CA SER A 86 8.10 18.28 10.94
C SER A 86 8.16 16.99 10.12
N VAL A 87 9.00 16.02 10.51
CA VAL A 87 9.16 14.74 9.80
C VAL A 87 8.86 13.58 10.73
N SER A 88 7.93 12.74 10.31
CA SER A 88 7.54 11.51 11.01
C SER A 88 7.85 10.30 10.13
N LEU A 89 8.61 9.33 10.65
CA LEU A 89 8.87 8.06 9.97
C LEU A 89 7.96 6.97 10.53
N TYR A 90 7.32 6.21 9.63
CA TYR A 90 6.52 5.03 9.97
C TYR A 90 7.05 3.80 9.22
N ALA A 91 7.11 2.65 9.90
CA ALA A 91 7.46 1.38 9.28
C ALA A 91 6.19 0.55 9.02
N ALA A 92 5.89 0.27 7.76
CA ALA A 92 4.78 -0.57 7.34
C ALA A 92 5.28 -1.90 6.78
N LYS A 93 4.61 -3.00 7.18
CA LYS A 93 4.93 -4.34 6.66
C LYS A 93 4.37 -4.52 5.25
N VAL A 94 5.18 -5.05 4.34
CA VAL A 94 4.71 -5.47 3.01
C VAL A 94 3.83 -6.72 3.16
N GLN A 95 2.58 -6.65 2.67
CA GLN A 95 1.61 -7.76 2.77
C GLN A 95 2.15 -9.05 2.12
N ASN A 96 2.60 -8.96 0.86
CA ASN A 96 3.13 -10.10 0.11
C ASN A 96 4.59 -9.85 -0.32
N ARG A 97 5.54 -10.26 0.52
CA ARG A 97 6.98 -10.08 0.23
C ARG A 97 7.46 -10.79 -1.04
N GLY A 98 6.79 -11.88 -1.43
CA GLY A 98 7.15 -12.65 -2.63
C GLY A 98 6.83 -11.95 -3.95
N LEU A 99 5.89 -11.00 -3.95
CA LEU A 99 5.48 -10.26 -5.14
C LEU A 99 6.26 -8.95 -5.35
N SER A 100 7.10 -8.57 -4.38
CA SER A 100 8.00 -7.41 -4.47
C SER A 100 9.32 -7.80 -5.11
N ALA A 101 9.61 -7.26 -6.30
CA ALA A 101 10.85 -7.57 -7.02
C ALA A 101 12.08 -7.09 -6.26
N VAL A 102 11.99 -5.94 -5.59
CA VAL A 102 13.08 -5.36 -4.80
C VAL A 102 13.48 -6.26 -3.63
N ALA A 103 12.49 -6.69 -2.83
CA ALA A 103 12.75 -7.54 -1.67
C ALA A 103 13.34 -8.91 -2.07
N GLN A 104 12.87 -9.48 -3.19
CA GLN A 104 13.41 -10.74 -3.71
C GLN A 104 14.83 -10.57 -4.30
N CYS A 105 15.11 -9.42 -4.91
CA CYS A 105 16.43 -9.12 -5.46
C CYS A 105 17.48 -8.94 -4.34
N GLU A 106 17.15 -8.22 -3.26
CA GLU A 106 18.01 -8.11 -2.07
C GLU A 106 18.20 -9.48 -1.40
N SER A 107 17.13 -10.26 -1.25
CA SER A 107 17.21 -11.62 -0.71
C SER A 107 18.15 -12.51 -1.53
N LEU A 108 18.13 -12.39 -2.87
CA LEU A 108 19.03 -13.13 -3.75
C LEU A 108 20.47 -12.63 -3.63
N ARG A 109 20.69 -11.32 -3.46
CA ARG A 109 22.01 -10.73 -3.19
C ARG A 109 22.64 -11.31 -1.93
N TYR A 110 21.93 -11.36 -0.80
CA TYR A 110 22.47 -11.96 0.43
C TYR A 110 22.75 -13.45 0.30
N LYS A 111 21.89 -14.22 -0.40
CA LYS A 111 22.14 -15.65 -0.66
C LYS A 111 23.44 -15.88 -1.44
N LEU A 112 23.76 -15.01 -2.40
CA LEU A 112 25.00 -15.10 -3.16
C LEU A 112 26.22 -14.65 -2.33
N LEU A 113 26.08 -13.63 -1.48
CA LEU A 113 27.15 -13.19 -0.57
C LEU A 113 27.48 -14.27 0.47
N ASN A 114 26.46 -15.00 0.96
CA ASN A 114 26.63 -16.12 1.89
C ASN A 114 27.29 -17.37 1.26
N GLY A 115 27.69 -17.31 -0.02
CA GLY A 115 28.38 -18.40 -0.70
C GLY A 115 27.47 -19.51 -1.22
N LEU A 116 26.15 -19.30 -1.28
CA LEU A 116 25.23 -20.27 -1.85
C LEU A 116 25.44 -20.38 -3.37
N ALA A 117 25.45 -21.60 -3.90
CA ALA A 117 25.63 -21.81 -5.34
C ALA A 117 24.56 -21.09 -6.17
N VAL A 118 24.97 -20.38 -7.23
CA VAL A 118 24.11 -19.49 -8.04
C VAL A 118 22.81 -20.16 -8.49
N ARG A 119 22.88 -21.39 -9.02
CA ARG A 119 21.68 -22.14 -9.45
C ARG A 119 20.74 -22.42 -8.27
N ARG A 120 21.28 -22.85 -7.13
CA ARG A 120 20.49 -23.16 -5.93
C ARG A 120 19.80 -21.91 -5.38
N ALA A 121 20.52 -20.78 -5.36
CA ALA A 121 19.97 -19.50 -4.92
C ALA A 121 18.84 -19.02 -5.84
N CYS A 122 19.03 -19.08 -7.16
CA CYS A 122 18.04 -18.64 -8.14
C CYS A 122 16.77 -19.51 -8.13
N TYR A 123 16.90 -20.84 -8.14
CA TYR A 123 15.74 -21.73 -8.06
C TYR A 123 14.98 -21.58 -6.74
N GLY A 124 15.68 -21.34 -5.63
CA GLY A 124 15.04 -21.08 -4.35
C GLY A 124 14.19 -19.79 -4.34
N VAL A 125 14.66 -18.73 -5.01
CA VAL A 125 13.90 -17.47 -5.14
C VAL A 125 12.76 -17.61 -6.15
N LEU A 126 12.99 -18.25 -7.29
CA LEU A 126 11.95 -18.49 -8.30
C LEU A 126 10.77 -19.28 -7.73
N ARG A 127 11.06 -20.39 -7.03
CA ARG A 127 10.02 -21.21 -6.40
C ARG A 127 9.21 -20.42 -5.39
N PHE A 128 9.88 -19.62 -4.56
CA PHE A 128 9.21 -18.76 -3.57
C PHE A 128 8.29 -17.71 -4.22
N ILE A 129 8.70 -17.14 -5.35
CA ILE A 129 7.89 -16.16 -6.10
C ILE A 129 6.64 -16.81 -6.71
N MET A 130 6.78 -18.00 -7.30
CA MET A 130 5.66 -18.74 -7.88
C MET A 130 4.68 -19.23 -6.79
N GLU A 131 5.19 -19.73 -5.66
CA GLU A 131 4.37 -20.12 -4.49
C GLU A 131 3.62 -18.92 -3.88
N SER A 132 4.15 -17.69 -4.02
CA SER A 132 3.51 -16.46 -3.57
C SER A 132 2.39 -15.96 -4.49
N GLY A 133 2.08 -16.68 -5.58
CA GLY A 133 0.99 -16.34 -6.50
C GLY A 133 1.38 -15.41 -7.66
N ALA A 134 2.66 -15.33 -8.02
CA ALA A 134 3.05 -14.63 -9.24
C ALA A 134 2.60 -15.40 -10.49
N LYS A 135 2.21 -14.68 -11.55
CA LYS A 135 1.84 -15.31 -12.85
C LYS A 135 3.08 -15.84 -13.58
N GLY A 136 4.22 -15.21 -13.37
CA GLY A 136 5.52 -15.65 -13.84
C GLY A 136 6.67 -14.81 -13.30
N CYS A 137 7.88 -15.34 -13.44
CA CYS A 137 9.10 -14.71 -12.95
C CYS A 137 10.27 -14.95 -13.91
N GLU A 138 11.14 -13.96 -14.03
CA GLU A 138 12.43 -14.06 -14.73
C GLU A 138 13.54 -13.56 -13.79
N VAL A 139 14.48 -14.44 -13.46
CA VAL A 139 15.69 -14.12 -12.70
C VAL A 139 16.89 -14.27 -13.62
N VAL A 140 17.64 -13.19 -13.81
CA VAL A 140 18.87 -13.17 -14.61
C VAL A 140 20.05 -12.83 -13.71
N VAL A 141 21.05 -13.69 -13.70
CA VAL A 141 22.33 -13.44 -13.02
C VAL A 141 23.42 -13.35 -14.08
N SER A 142 24.08 -12.19 -14.13
CA SER A 142 25.08 -11.85 -15.13
C SER A 142 26.41 -11.49 -14.46
N GLY A 143 27.52 -11.89 -15.07
CA GLY A 143 28.88 -11.52 -14.63
C GLY A 143 29.86 -12.70 -14.64
N LYS A 144 30.91 -12.61 -13.82
CA LYS A 144 31.93 -13.66 -13.70
C LYS A 144 31.47 -14.74 -12.73
N LEU A 145 31.04 -15.89 -13.26
CA LEU A 145 30.49 -16.97 -12.43
C LEU A 145 31.54 -17.99 -11.98
N ARG A 146 32.12 -18.76 -12.92
CA ARG A 146 33.12 -19.81 -12.63
C ARG A 146 34.43 -19.61 -13.38
N ALA A 147 34.39 -18.95 -14.53
CA ALA A 147 35.54 -18.73 -15.42
C ALA A 147 35.78 -17.22 -15.61
N ALA A 148 36.94 -16.87 -16.17
CA ALA A 148 37.32 -15.48 -16.43
C ALA A 148 36.34 -14.76 -17.38
N ARG A 149 35.76 -15.48 -18.35
CA ARG A 149 34.75 -14.96 -19.28
C ARG A 149 33.39 -14.82 -18.60
N ALA A 150 32.78 -13.65 -18.72
CA ALA A 150 31.45 -13.39 -18.21
C ALA A 150 30.40 -14.32 -18.85
N LYS A 151 29.40 -14.72 -18.05
CA LYS A 151 28.25 -15.53 -18.46
C LYS A 151 26.98 -14.89 -17.92
N SER A 152 25.87 -15.11 -18.62
CA SER A 152 24.52 -14.77 -18.16
C SER A 152 23.72 -16.05 -18.02
N MET A 153 23.17 -16.29 -16.83
CA MET A 153 22.24 -17.38 -16.56
C MET A 153 20.84 -16.77 -16.40
N LYS A 154 19.92 -17.19 -17.26
CA LYS A 154 18.51 -16.81 -17.20
C LYS A 154 17.71 -17.99 -16.65
N PHE A 155 16.89 -17.71 -15.65
CA PHE A 155 15.98 -18.66 -15.04
C PHE A 155 14.56 -18.08 -15.15
N THR A 156 13.69 -18.77 -15.86
CA THR A 156 12.32 -18.33 -16.13
C THR A 156 11.34 -19.38 -15.68
N ASP A 157 10.21 -18.93 -15.14
CA ASP A 157 9.06 -19.76 -14.83
C ASP A 157 7.76 -18.97 -15.04
N GLY A 158 6.69 -19.64 -15.44
CA GLY A 158 5.39 -19.04 -15.72
C GLY A 158 5.32 -18.14 -16.96
N PHE A 159 4.39 -17.20 -16.95
CA PHE A 159 4.09 -16.29 -18.06
C PHE A 159 4.77 -14.91 -17.86
N MET A 160 5.39 -14.38 -18.91
CA MET A 160 6.12 -13.10 -18.87
C MET A 160 5.93 -12.29 -20.14
N ILE A 161 5.30 -11.13 -20.00
CA ILE A 161 5.17 -10.15 -21.08
C ILE A 161 6.45 -9.30 -21.21
N HIS A 162 6.72 -8.77 -22.41
CA HIS A 162 7.93 -7.98 -22.66
C HIS A 162 7.65 -6.64 -23.34
N SER A 163 6.48 -6.47 -23.95
CA SER A 163 6.11 -5.31 -24.77
C SER A 163 4.81 -4.66 -24.29
N GLY A 164 4.61 -3.40 -24.67
CA GLY A 164 3.39 -2.63 -24.42
C GLY A 164 3.30 -1.99 -23.03
N GLN A 165 2.24 -1.22 -22.81
CA GLN A 165 1.92 -0.63 -21.51
C GLN A 165 1.69 -1.68 -20.40
N PRO A 166 1.09 -2.87 -20.67
CA PRO A 166 0.97 -3.91 -19.66
C PRO A 166 2.31 -4.32 -19.02
N ALA A 167 3.42 -4.24 -19.77
CA ALA A 167 4.74 -4.54 -19.20
C ALA A 167 5.15 -3.55 -18.08
N LYS A 168 4.63 -2.31 -18.06
CA LYS A 168 4.88 -1.35 -16.97
C LYS A 168 3.92 -1.54 -15.80
N ASP A 169 2.68 -1.93 -16.09
CA ASP A 169 1.62 -2.01 -15.08
C ASP A 169 1.68 -3.35 -14.30
N PHE A 170 2.02 -4.45 -14.96
CA PHE A 170 2.00 -5.80 -14.36
C PHE A 170 3.37 -6.31 -13.90
N ILE A 171 4.47 -5.81 -14.47
CA ILE A 171 5.81 -6.29 -14.16
C ILE A 171 6.48 -5.35 -13.16
N ASP A 172 6.78 -5.90 -12.00
CA ASP A 172 7.72 -5.30 -11.06
C ASP A 172 9.13 -5.79 -11.39
N SER A 173 10.09 -4.87 -11.50
CA SER A 173 11.46 -5.21 -11.87
C SER A 173 12.47 -4.55 -10.94
N ALA A 174 13.49 -5.32 -10.56
CA ALA A 174 14.57 -4.83 -9.71
C ALA A 174 15.93 -5.32 -10.22
N THR A 175 16.92 -4.45 -10.16
CA THR A 175 18.32 -4.76 -10.46
C THR A 175 19.19 -4.46 -9.26
N ARG A 176 20.08 -5.40 -8.91
CA ARG A 176 21.04 -5.23 -7.81
C ARG A 176 22.42 -5.73 -8.20
N HIS A 177 23.42 -5.15 -7.56
CA HIS A 177 24.82 -5.53 -7.73
C HIS A 177 25.28 -6.34 -6.52
N VAL A 178 26.04 -7.40 -6.78
CA VAL A 178 26.65 -8.24 -5.75
C VAL A 178 28.15 -8.14 -5.88
N LEU A 179 28.81 -7.70 -4.83
CA LEU A 179 30.26 -7.59 -4.76
C LEU A 179 30.83 -8.93 -4.29
N LEU A 180 31.41 -9.71 -5.21
CA LEU A 180 32.15 -10.92 -4.89
C LEU A 180 33.65 -10.68 -5.04
N ARG A 181 34.46 -11.54 -4.43
CA ARG A 181 35.94 -11.47 -4.54
C ARG A 181 36.46 -11.44 -5.98
N GLN A 182 35.78 -12.11 -6.91
CA GLN A 182 36.19 -12.16 -8.33
C GLN A 182 35.75 -10.93 -9.15
N GLY A 183 34.89 -10.08 -8.60
CA GLY A 183 34.27 -8.93 -9.27
C GLY A 183 32.78 -8.80 -8.95
N VAL A 184 32.08 -8.01 -9.77
CA VAL A 184 30.65 -7.71 -9.55
C VAL A 184 29.76 -8.66 -10.36
N LEU A 185 28.73 -9.21 -9.72
CA LEU A 185 27.60 -9.86 -10.40
C LEU A 185 26.41 -8.89 -10.46
N GLY A 186 25.71 -8.87 -11.59
CA GLY A 186 24.44 -8.18 -11.76
C GLY A 186 23.28 -9.15 -11.65
N ILE A 187 22.37 -8.90 -10.71
CA ILE A 187 21.09 -9.60 -10.57
C ILE A 187 20.00 -8.73 -11.18
N LYS A 188 19.13 -9.34 -11.99
CA LYS A 188 17.88 -8.74 -12.44
C LYS A 188 16.73 -9.71 -12.12
N VAL A 189 15.74 -9.24 -11.40
CA VAL A 189 14.51 -9.98 -11.08
C VAL A 189 13.35 -9.24 -11.73
N LYS A 190 12.53 -9.95 -12.50
CA LYS A 190 11.23 -9.49 -12.98
C LYS A 190 10.15 -10.41 -12.44
N ILE A 191 9.09 -9.83 -11.90
CA ILE A 191 7.94 -10.55 -11.36
C ILE A 191 6.70 -10.03 -12.07
N MET A 192 5.99 -10.90 -12.78
CA MET A 192 4.68 -10.58 -13.32
C MET A 192 3.62 -10.86 -12.26
N ARG A 193 2.98 -9.79 -11.78
CA ARG A 193 1.90 -9.88 -10.79
C ARG A 193 0.63 -10.41 -11.44
N GLY A 194 -0.17 -11.15 -10.68
CA GLY A 194 -1.51 -11.55 -11.12
C GLY A 194 -2.45 -10.34 -11.18
N SER A 195 -3.48 -10.43 -12.02
CA SER A 195 -4.60 -9.48 -12.00
C SER A 195 -5.47 -9.82 -10.79
N ASP A 196 -5.73 -8.83 -9.93
CA ASP A 196 -6.59 -8.99 -8.76
C ASP A 196 -7.62 -7.85 -8.76
N PRO A 197 -8.94 -8.14 -8.84
CA PRO A 197 -9.97 -7.11 -8.82
C PRO A 197 -9.96 -6.29 -7.53
N GLU A 198 -9.44 -6.83 -6.41
CA GLU A 198 -9.33 -6.10 -5.15
C GLU A 198 -8.13 -5.13 -5.13
N GLY A 199 -7.17 -5.27 -6.04
CA GLY A 199 -6.00 -4.41 -6.15
C GLY A 199 -4.97 -4.55 -5.01
N LYS A 200 -5.05 -5.61 -4.19
CA LYS A 200 -4.14 -5.80 -3.05
C LYS A 200 -2.81 -6.43 -3.46
N ALA A 201 -2.86 -7.46 -4.31
CA ALA A 201 -1.68 -8.22 -4.72
C ALA A 201 -1.10 -7.77 -6.07
N GLY A 202 -1.89 -7.09 -6.90
CA GLY A 202 -1.52 -6.70 -8.25
C GLY A 202 -2.39 -5.56 -8.79
N PRO A 203 -2.19 -5.17 -10.05
CA PRO A 203 -3.03 -4.16 -10.69
C PRO A 203 -4.48 -4.62 -10.78
N GLN A 204 -5.41 -3.67 -10.60
CA GLN A 204 -6.85 -3.89 -10.77
C GLN A 204 -7.24 -4.13 -12.24
N LYS A 205 -6.45 -3.60 -13.17
CA LYS A 205 -6.69 -3.75 -14.60
C LYS A 205 -6.43 -5.19 -15.02
N SER A 206 -7.31 -5.76 -15.83
CA SER A 206 -7.03 -7.00 -16.55
C SER A 206 -6.08 -6.75 -17.72
N LEU A 207 -5.49 -7.83 -18.24
CA LEU A 207 -4.71 -7.72 -19.47
C LEU A 207 -5.64 -7.31 -20.62
N PRO A 208 -5.18 -6.44 -21.54
CA PRO A 208 -6.03 -5.87 -22.59
C PRO A 208 -6.53 -6.91 -23.61
N ASP A 209 -5.87 -8.06 -23.70
CA ASP A 209 -6.23 -9.22 -24.53
C ASP A 209 -7.13 -10.25 -23.80
N SER A 210 -7.31 -10.09 -22.48
CA SER A 210 -8.10 -11.02 -21.67
C SER A 210 -9.58 -10.65 -21.66
N VAL A 211 -10.38 -11.36 -22.46
CA VAL A 211 -11.84 -11.22 -22.50
C VAL A 211 -12.50 -12.25 -21.58
N THR A 212 -13.24 -11.79 -20.57
CA THR A 212 -14.07 -12.66 -19.71
C THR A 212 -15.46 -12.79 -20.29
N ILE A 213 -15.81 -13.98 -20.78
CA ILE A 213 -17.15 -14.28 -21.27
C ILE A 213 -17.99 -14.74 -20.06
N ILE A 214 -19.03 -13.99 -19.74
CA ILE A 214 -19.96 -14.33 -18.64
C ILE A 214 -20.92 -15.40 -19.17
N GLU A 215 -21.07 -16.49 -18.44
CA GLU A 215 -22.03 -17.53 -18.79
C GLU A 215 -23.47 -16.97 -18.76
N PRO A 216 -24.31 -17.30 -19.76
CA PRO A 216 -25.69 -16.84 -19.78
C PRO A 216 -26.43 -17.40 -18.56
N LYS A 217 -27.33 -16.59 -17.98
CA LYS A 217 -28.22 -17.07 -16.92
C LYS A 217 -29.09 -18.19 -17.49
N GLU A 218 -29.20 -19.31 -16.77
CA GLU A 218 -30.14 -20.37 -17.12
C GLU A 218 -31.57 -19.84 -16.94
N GLU A 219 -32.19 -19.40 -18.04
CA GLU A 219 -33.61 -19.10 -18.06
C GLU A 219 -34.39 -20.39 -18.26
N GLN A 220 -35.34 -20.67 -17.36
CA GLN A 220 -36.23 -21.82 -17.52
C GLN A 220 -37.03 -21.64 -18.83
N PRO A 221 -37.10 -22.66 -19.69
CA PRO A 221 -37.85 -22.55 -20.93
C PRO A 221 -39.32 -22.29 -20.59
N VAL A 222 -39.84 -21.16 -21.07
CA VAL A 222 -41.24 -20.80 -20.92
C VAL A 222 -42.06 -21.76 -21.80
N THR A 223 -42.60 -22.82 -21.19
CA THR A 223 -43.35 -23.87 -21.88
C THR A 223 -44.77 -23.44 -22.26
N GLN A 224 -45.31 -22.42 -21.60
CA GLN A 224 -46.65 -21.88 -21.86
C GLN A 224 -46.62 -20.35 -21.77
N PRO A 225 -47.39 -19.63 -22.60
CA PRO A 225 -47.49 -18.18 -22.49
C PRO A 225 -48.11 -17.82 -21.14
N ILE A 226 -47.31 -17.23 -20.25
CA ILE A 226 -47.78 -16.69 -18.96
C ILE A 226 -48.03 -15.19 -19.17
N SER A 227 -49.27 -14.74 -19.03
CA SER A 227 -49.56 -13.31 -18.84
C SER A 227 -49.28 -12.95 -17.39
N GLN A 228 -48.32 -12.06 -17.15
CA GLN A 228 -48.22 -11.36 -15.87
C GLN A 228 -49.04 -10.08 -15.96
N ASP A 229 -50.30 -10.13 -15.52
CA ASP A 229 -51.13 -8.93 -15.39
C ASP A 229 -50.64 -8.08 -14.22
N TYR A 230 -49.75 -7.13 -14.52
CA TYR A 230 -49.36 -6.09 -13.56
C TYR A 230 -50.56 -5.23 -13.13
N GLY A 231 -51.62 -5.16 -13.94
CA GLY A 231 -52.86 -4.45 -13.62
C GLY A 231 -53.64 -5.06 -12.46
N ALA A 232 -53.71 -6.40 -12.35
CA ALA A 232 -54.37 -7.07 -11.24
C ALA A 232 -53.58 -6.94 -9.93
N LYS A 233 -52.24 -6.99 -10.00
CA LYS A 233 -51.36 -6.71 -8.86
C LYS A 233 -51.42 -5.25 -8.42
N ALA A 234 -51.47 -4.30 -9.36
CA ALA A 234 -51.63 -2.88 -9.06
C ALA A 234 -53.02 -2.58 -8.48
N ALA A 235 -54.08 -3.20 -8.98
CA ALA A 235 -55.44 -3.07 -8.45
C ALA A 235 -55.58 -3.70 -7.06
N GLN A 236 -54.94 -4.85 -6.80
CA GLN A 236 -54.89 -5.45 -5.47
C GLN A 236 -54.07 -4.61 -4.48
N GLN A 237 -52.95 -4.03 -4.91
CA GLN A 237 -52.18 -3.09 -4.09
C GLN A 237 -52.96 -1.79 -3.82
N ALA A 238 -53.69 -1.27 -4.82
CA ALA A 238 -54.56 -0.11 -4.66
C ALA A 238 -55.74 -0.40 -3.73
N ALA A 239 -56.43 -1.54 -3.89
CA ALA A 239 -57.52 -1.96 -3.03
C ALA A 239 -57.05 -2.28 -1.60
N ALA A 240 -55.85 -2.86 -1.43
CA ALA A 240 -55.25 -3.07 -0.12
C ALA A 240 -54.86 -1.74 0.53
N ALA A 241 -54.32 -0.79 -0.24
CA ALA A 241 -54.03 0.57 0.24
C ALA A 241 -55.31 1.34 0.60
N GLU A 242 -56.39 1.18 -0.17
CA GLU A 242 -57.69 1.80 0.08
C GLU A 242 -58.40 1.17 1.28
N ALA A 243 -58.34 -0.16 1.43
CA ALA A 243 -58.83 -0.86 2.63
C ALA A 243 -58.03 -0.48 3.88
N ALA A 244 -56.71 -0.30 3.76
CA ALA A 244 -55.87 0.20 4.85
C ALA A 244 -56.25 1.64 5.22
N ARG A 245 -56.45 2.53 4.22
CA ARG A 245 -56.93 3.91 4.46
C ARG A 245 -58.34 3.96 5.03
N ALA A 246 -59.24 3.07 4.61
CA ALA A 246 -60.61 3.01 5.12
C ALA A 246 -60.66 2.46 6.54
N ALA A 247 -59.82 1.46 6.87
CA ALA A 247 -59.66 0.98 8.25
C ALA A 247 -59.06 2.06 9.15
N GLU A 248 -58.09 2.83 8.64
CA GLU A 248 -57.49 3.97 9.35
C GLU A 248 -58.50 5.11 9.52
N ALA A 249 -59.32 5.42 8.50
CA ALA A 249 -60.37 6.45 8.59
C ALA A 249 -61.56 6.04 9.48
N ALA A 250 -61.93 4.76 9.52
CA ALA A 250 -62.96 4.26 10.43
C ALA A 250 -62.47 4.17 11.88
N ALA A 251 -61.18 3.90 12.09
CA ALA A 251 -60.54 4.00 13.40
C ALA A 251 -60.31 5.46 13.83
N ALA A 252 -60.19 6.38 12.87
CA ALA A 252 -60.02 7.81 13.07
C ALA A 252 -61.30 8.62 12.82
N ALA A 253 -62.48 8.07 13.16
CA ALA A 253 -63.72 8.84 13.28
C ALA A 253 -63.96 9.26 14.75
N PRO A 254 -63.38 10.37 15.22
CA PRO A 254 -63.78 11.05 16.45
C PRO A 254 -64.93 12.02 16.16
N ALA A 255 -65.92 11.98 17.06
CA ALA A 255 -66.97 12.97 17.17
C ALA A 255 -66.39 14.22 17.85
N ASP A 256 -66.26 15.35 17.16
CA ASP A 256 -65.91 16.62 17.80
C ASP A 256 -66.50 17.82 17.03
N GLU A 257 -67.54 18.40 17.63
CA GLU A 257 -68.09 19.72 17.33
C GLU A 257 -67.56 20.70 18.40
N GLU A 258 -66.77 21.68 17.93
CA GLU A 258 -66.64 23.06 18.42
C GLU A 258 -65.89 23.39 19.74
N ALA A 259 -64.73 24.05 19.53
CA ALA A 259 -64.19 25.22 20.23
C ALA A 259 -63.56 25.15 21.65
N ALA A 260 -62.22 25.25 21.62
CA ALA A 260 -61.36 26.22 22.36
C ALA A 260 -61.00 26.00 23.86
N PRO A 261 -59.79 26.47 24.29
CA PRO A 261 -58.91 25.72 25.22
C PRO A 261 -58.47 26.46 26.51
N ALA A 262 -57.98 25.73 27.52
CA ALA A 262 -57.11 26.11 28.67
C ALA A 262 -57.13 24.95 29.70
N GLU A 263 -56.17 24.57 30.54
CA GLU A 263 -54.82 25.00 30.93
C GLU A 263 -54.27 23.90 31.87
N GLN A 264 -52.96 23.62 31.76
CA GLN A 264 -52.02 23.34 32.86
C GLN A 264 -52.01 22.04 33.71
N TYR A 265 -50.76 21.68 34.08
CA TYR A 265 -50.28 20.75 35.13
C TYR A 265 -50.35 19.23 34.81
N GLY A 266 -49.29 18.42 34.91
CA GLY A 266 -47.93 18.58 35.39
C GLY A 266 -47.41 17.22 35.88
N GLY A 267 -46.16 16.87 35.56
CA GLY A 267 -45.36 15.79 36.18
C GLY A 267 -45.69 14.37 35.72
N GLY A 268 -44.74 13.45 35.53
CA GLY A 268 -43.30 13.47 35.76
C GLY A 268 -42.74 12.04 35.60
N ALA A 269 -41.45 11.97 35.25
CA ALA A 269 -40.41 11.00 35.63
C ALA A 269 -40.83 9.54 35.92
N GLY A 270 -40.24 8.51 35.30
CA GLY A 270 -38.82 8.13 35.38
C GLY A 270 -38.77 6.58 35.41
N ALA A 271 -37.95 5.93 34.59
CA ALA A 271 -36.61 5.43 34.91
C ALA A 271 -36.57 4.14 35.79
N GLY A 272 -35.89 3.10 35.28
CA GLY A 272 -35.42 1.92 36.02
C GLY A 272 -35.63 0.62 35.23
N VAL A 273 -34.69 0.12 34.42
CA VAL A 273 -33.36 -0.50 34.71
C VAL A 273 -33.45 -1.87 35.38
N SER A 274 -32.64 -2.80 34.82
CA SER A 274 -32.19 -4.11 35.32
C SER A 274 -33.21 -5.25 35.23
N GLY A 275 -32.85 -6.49 34.90
CA GLY A 275 -31.59 -7.15 34.57
C GLY A 275 -31.97 -8.52 33.99
N GLY A 276 -31.22 -9.07 33.04
CA GLY A 276 -30.18 -10.03 33.37
C GLY A 276 -30.55 -11.40 32.77
N GLY A 277 -29.62 -12.05 32.08
CA GLY A 277 -29.80 -13.43 31.61
C GLY A 277 -29.15 -13.74 30.26
N GLU A 278 -27.83 -13.58 30.15
CA GLU A 278 -27.05 -14.30 29.13
C GLU A 278 -27.02 -15.79 29.49
N GLN A 279 -27.59 -16.63 28.61
CA GLN A 279 -27.20 -18.03 28.47
C GLN A 279 -27.01 -18.33 26.99
N GLY A 280 -25.75 -18.49 26.61
CA GLY A 280 -25.35 -18.96 25.30
C GLY A 280 -25.64 -20.46 25.15
N LEU A 281 -26.26 -20.81 24.04
CA LEU A 281 -26.22 -22.15 23.46
C LEU A 281 -26.13 -21.97 21.94
N GLY A 282 -24.91 -22.14 21.43
CA GLY A 282 -24.64 -22.20 20.01
C GLY A 282 -25.10 -23.54 19.44
N SER A 283 -25.85 -23.48 18.35
CA SER A 283 -25.98 -24.59 17.41
C SER A 283 -26.41 -24.08 16.03
N GLY A 284 -25.63 -24.48 15.03
CA GLY A 284 -26.02 -24.77 13.65
C GLY A 284 -26.94 -23.80 12.90
N GLY A 285 -26.37 -23.07 11.96
CA GLY A 285 -27.14 -22.40 10.89
C GLY A 285 -26.28 -22.23 9.64
N GLY A 286 -26.36 -23.19 8.72
CA GLY A 286 -25.75 -23.09 7.39
C GLY A 286 -26.39 -21.96 6.58
N ILE A 287 -25.56 -21.13 5.95
CA ILE A 287 -25.98 -20.04 5.09
C ILE A 287 -25.80 -20.49 3.64
N ALA A 288 -26.93 -20.62 2.94
CA ALA A 288 -27.01 -20.75 1.49
C ALA A 288 -26.71 -19.40 0.80
N PRO A 289 -26.24 -19.39 -0.46
CA PRO A 289 -25.59 -18.24 -1.07
C PRO A 289 -26.54 -17.27 -1.79
N GLY A 290 -26.21 -15.98 -1.66
CA GLY A 290 -26.19 -14.97 -2.71
C GLY A 290 -27.39 -14.82 -3.66
N SER A 291 -28.21 -13.79 -3.44
CA SER A 291 -28.98 -13.15 -4.51
C SER A 291 -28.16 -12.02 -5.14
N LEU A 292 -27.91 -12.17 -6.45
CA LEU A 292 -27.32 -11.18 -7.32
C LEU A 292 -28.29 -10.00 -7.55
N ALA A 293 -27.81 -8.78 -7.35
CA ALA A 293 -28.39 -7.57 -7.94
C ALA A 293 -27.35 -6.90 -8.84
N ALA A 294 -27.81 -6.54 -10.04
CA ALA A 294 -27.10 -6.18 -11.27
C ALA A 294 -26.00 -5.11 -11.19
N PRO A 295 -25.00 -5.14 -12.11
CA PRO A 295 -24.11 -4.02 -12.34
C PRO A 295 -24.79 -2.98 -13.26
N GLY A 296 -24.99 -1.78 -12.73
CA GLY A 296 -25.37 -0.60 -13.50
C GLY A 296 -24.16 -0.04 -14.26
N ILE A 297 -24.33 0.10 -15.57
CA ILE A 297 -23.44 0.75 -16.52
C ILE A 297 -23.19 2.20 -16.07
N MET A 298 -21.94 2.57 -15.79
CA MET A 298 -21.54 3.98 -15.71
C MET A 298 -20.33 4.25 -16.61
N MET A 299 -20.61 5.08 -17.61
CA MET A 299 -19.65 5.77 -18.47
C MET A 299 -18.63 6.52 -17.60
N ARG A 300 -17.34 6.25 -17.81
CA ARG A 300 -16.27 7.13 -17.36
C ARG A 300 -16.23 8.31 -18.31
N ASN A 301 -16.54 9.50 -17.80
CA ASN A 301 -16.15 10.74 -18.43
C ASN A 301 -14.78 11.11 -17.87
N ASP A 302 -13.82 11.26 -18.77
CA ASP A 302 -12.53 11.85 -18.50
C ASP A 302 -12.71 13.35 -18.22
N ASN A 303 -11.91 13.87 -17.29
CA ASN A 303 -11.75 15.27 -16.85
C ASN A 303 -12.56 15.69 -15.61
N ASP A 304 -11.94 16.62 -14.87
CA ASP A 304 -12.40 17.32 -13.66
C ASP A 304 -11.99 16.61 -12.35
N ASP A 305 -10.85 16.98 -11.76
CA ASP A 305 -10.62 18.14 -10.89
C ASP A 305 -11.00 17.85 -9.42
N ASP A 306 -9.97 17.93 -8.58
CA ASP A 306 -9.96 18.46 -7.22
C ASP A 306 -11.25 18.36 -6.39
N ASN A 307 -11.29 17.43 -5.43
CA ASN A 307 -12.04 17.68 -4.20
C ASN A 307 -11.34 17.07 -2.97
N ILE A 308 -10.59 17.95 -2.30
CA ILE A 308 -10.13 17.82 -0.92
C ILE A 308 -11.36 18.06 -0.04
N ILE A 309 -11.77 17.03 0.71
CA ILE A 309 -12.72 17.21 1.81
C ILE A 309 -11.90 17.57 3.05
N VAL A 310 -11.93 18.85 3.41
CA VAL A 310 -11.52 19.37 4.71
C VAL A 310 -12.70 19.17 5.67
N LEU A 311 -12.52 18.39 6.73
CA LEU A 311 -13.41 18.43 7.90
C LEU A 311 -12.66 19.14 9.02
N ASP A 312 -13.10 20.37 9.26
CA ASP A 312 -12.69 21.24 10.36
C ASP A 312 -13.35 20.84 11.68
N HIS A 313 -12.54 20.93 12.74
CA HIS A 313 -12.82 21.39 14.11
C HIS A 313 -13.81 20.67 15.04
N ILE A 314 -13.25 20.10 16.12
CA ILE A 314 -13.77 20.18 17.51
C ILE A 314 -12.57 20.25 18.48
N PRO A 315 -12.43 21.28 19.36
CA PRO A 315 -11.52 21.23 20.51
C PRO A 315 -12.23 21.47 21.87
N ALA A 316 -11.71 20.85 22.93
CA ALA A 316 -11.85 21.15 24.38
C ALA A 316 -11.35 19.91 25.17
N ASP A 317 -10.72 19.93 26.34
CA ASP A 317 -10.00 20.91 27.14
C ASP A 317 -9.44 20.14 28.38
N VAL A 318 -8.35 20.64 28.97
CA VAL A 318 -8.00 20.60 30.42
C VAL A 318 -7.44 19.33 31.13
N ALA A 319 -6.37 19.63 31.91
CA ALA A 319 -5.72 18.93 33.04
C ALA A 319 -4.69 17.84 32.69
N GLY A 320 -3.39 17.94 33.00
CA GLY A 320 -2.68 18.72 34.01
C GLY A 320 -2.18 17.78 35.12
N GLN A 321 -0.88 17.42 35.12
CA GLN A 321 -0.06 17.28 36.33
C GLN A 321 1.39 16.91 35.99
N SER A 322 2.28 17.74 36.52
CA SER A 322 3.74 17.67 36.56
C SER A 322 4.27 16.59 37.51
N VAL A 323 5.39 15.96 37.17
CA VAL A 323 6.41 15.59 38.16
C VAL A 323 7.79 15.64 37.50
N GLY A 324 8.66 16.50 38.01
CA GLY A 324 10.07 16.57 37.62
C GLY A 324 10.92 15.59 38.43
N PHE A 325 12.08 15.23 37.89
CA PHE A 325 13.22 14.78 38.69
C PHE A 325 14.52 15.36 38.13
N LEU A 326 15.35 15.80 39.07
CA LEU A 326 16.56 16.61 38.92
C LEU A 326 17.81 15.75 38.68
N SER A 327 18.77 16.39 38.01
CA SER A 327 20.23 16.39 38.25
C SER A 327 21.06 15.12 38.06
N GLY A 328 22.18 15.28 37.34
CA GLY A 328 23.34 14.39 37.43
C GLY A 328 24.30 14.49 36.24
N ASP A 329 25.21 15.47 36.28
CA ASP A 329 26.38 15.57 35.41
C ASP A 329 27.32 14.35 35.58
N ALA A 330 27.86 13.80 34.48
CA ALA A 330 29.17 13.13 34.47
C ALA A 330 29.71 12.90 33.05
N LEU A 331 30.76 13.67 32.75
CA LEU A 331 31.99 13.34 32.02
C LEU A 331 32.01 12.45 30.76
N TYR A 332 32.53 13.09 29.71
CA TYR A 332 33.31 12.56 28.60
C TYR A 332 34.24 11.38 28.94
N ASP A 333 34.25 10.37 28.06
CA ASP A 333 35.50 9.80 27.53
C ASP A 333 35.23 8.92 26.29
N GLU A 334 35.87 9.27 25.16
CA GLU A 334 35.91 8.49 23.92
C GLU A 334 36.99 7.39 23.99
N PRO A 335 36.73 6.15 23.54
CA PRO A 335 37.80 5.25 23.17
C PRO A 335 38.17 5.43 21.69
N THR A 336 39.36 5.96 21.49
CA THR A 336 40.14 5.93 20.25
C THR A 336 40.24 4.49 19.70
N VAL A 337 39.76 4.25 18.47
CA VAL A 337 40.09 3.04 17.70
C VAL A 337 41.10 3.41 16.62
N GLN A 338 42.33 2.95 16.83
CA GLN A 338 43.45 3.06 15.90
C GLN A 338 43.16 2.24 14.63
N VAL A 339 43.27 2.88 13.47
CA VAL A 339 43.37 2.20 12.18
C VAL A 339 44.85 2.19 11.76
N PRO A 340 45.46 1.03 11.49
CA PRO A 340 46.84 0.95 11.06
C PRO A 340 47.00 1.41 9.60
N MET A 341 48.02 2.23 9.40
CA MET A 341 48.57 2.68 8.13
C MET A 341 48.97 1.53 7.20
N GLY A 342 48.81 1.77 5.90
CA GLY A 342 49.65 1.15 4.87
C GLY A 342 48.87 0.48 3.74
N ILE A 343 48.77 1.17 2.60
CA ILE A 343 49.22 0.70 1.28
C ILE A 343 48.93 1.84 0.28
N GLN A 344 50.01 2.46 -0.20
CA GLN A 344 50.01 3.29 -1.40
C GLN A 344 49.96 2.38 -2.62
N PHE A 345 49.00 2.61 -3.52
CA PHE A 345 49.19 2.32 -4.94
C PHE A 345 48.74 3.53 -5.74
N GLY A 346 49.72 4.21 -6.35
CA GLY A 346 49.50 5.21 -7.37
C GLY A 346 49.01 4.57 -8.67
N GLY A 347 48.19 5.31 -9.38
CA GLY A 347 47.71 4.97 -10.72
C GLY A 347 47.11 6.22 -11.35
N ALA A 348 47.99 7.01 -11.97
CA ALA A 348 47.61 8.07 -12.89
C ALA A 348 47.01 7.45 -14.16
N TYR A 349 45.89 7.98 -14.66
CA TYR A 349 45.53 7.91 -16.07
C TYR A 349 44.85 9.20 -16.50
N ASP A 350 45.46 9.79 -17.53
CA ASP A 350 45.10 11.02 -18.19
C ASP A 350 43.77 10.95 -18.96
N VAL A 351 43.10 12.10 -18.97
CA VAL A 351 42.08 12.48 -19.93
C VAL A 351 42.82 13.04 -21.14
N GLU A 352 42.64 12.46 -22.33
CA GLU A 352 42.60 13.14 -23.64
C GLU A 352 42.71 12.12 -24.79
N HIS A 353 42.13 12.48 -25.94
CA HIS A 353 42.13 11.76 -27.22
C HIS A 353 41.14 10.59 -27.27
N GLY A 354 40.25 10.45 -28.24
CA GLY A 354 40.14 11.09 -29.53
C GLY A 354 39.11 10.27 -30.32
N ASN A 355 38.28 10.99 -31.06
CA ASN A 355 37.24 10.50 -31.94
C ASN A 355 37.74 9.40 -32.90
N LEU A 356 36.96 8.33 -33.10
CA LEU A 356 37.11 7.42 -34.25
C LEU A 356 35.74 6.84 -34.63
N GLN A 357 35.18 7.38 -35.72
CA GLN A 357 34.10 6.80 -36.53
C GLN A 357 34.67 5.77 -37.53
N ARG A 358 33.92 4.68 -37.76
CA ARG A 358 33.75 3.87 -39.00
C ARG A 358 33.16 2.51 -38.58
N TRP A 359 32.09 1.94 -39.13
CA TRP A 359 31.20 2.20 -40.26
C TRP A 359 29.75 2.01 -39.80
#